data_AF-A0A1I6BSB5-F1
#
_entry.id   AF-A0A1I6BSB5-F1
#
_cell.length_a   1.000
_cell.length_b   1.000
_cell.length_c   1.000
_cell.angle_alpha   90.00
_cell.angle_beta   90.00
_cell.angle_gamma   90.00
#
_symmetry.space_group_name_H-M   'P 1'
#
loop_
_entity.id
_entity.type
_entity.pdbx_description
1 polymer ?
#
loop_
_entity_poly.entity_id
_entity_poly.type
_entity_poly.pdbx_seq_one_letter_code
_entity_poly.pdbx_strand_id
1 'polypeptide(L)'
;MFKRLLEFLFGSKPVQDVSISQTVQTVASDDEYSLTKKQTEYALKLIKRLEGEYELAVDPSELKVKDLNRLIAHNRFKNKGTLVNLAKKGVLRKAQ
;
A
#
# COMPACT_ATOMS: atom_id res chain seq x y z
N MET A 1 -15.11 1.42 3.42
CA MET A 1 -15.28 1.91 2.03
C MET A 1 -14.02 1.79 1.15
N PHE A 2 -12.80 1.74 1.72
CA PHE A 2 -11.55 1.59 0.94
C PHE A 2 -11.29 0.18 0.38
N LYS A 3 -11.71 -0.87 1.13
CA LYS A 3 -11.49 -2.29 0.78
C LYS A 3 -12.09 -2.69 -0.57
N ARG A 4 -13.33 -2.25 -0.86
CA ARG A 4 -14.02 -2.48 -2.15
C ARG A 4 -13.35 -1.85 -3.36
N LEU A 5 -12.60 -0.75 -3.19
CA LEU A 5 -11.92 -0.08 -4.30
C LEU A 5 -10.63 -0.81 -4.69
N LEU A 6 -9.93 -1.39 -3.71
CA LEU A 6 -8.78 -2.26 -3.98
C LEU A 6 -9.24 -3.56 -4.66
N GLU A 7 -10.37 -4.13 -4.23
CA GLU A 7 -11.01 -5.28 -4.90
C GLU A 7 -11.41 -4.95 -6.34
N PHE A 8 -11.96 -3.76 -6.60
CA PHE A 8 -12.33 -3.32 -7.96
C PHE A 8 -11.11 -3.07 -8.87
N LEU A 9 -10.04 -2.48 -8.33
CA LEU A 9 -8.84 -2.16 -9.10
C LEU A 9 -7.91 -3.36 -9.34
N PHE A 10 -7.95 -4.37 -8.47
CA PHE A 10 -6.99 -5.50 -8.51
C PHE A 10 -7.62 -6.89 -8.52
N GLY A 11 -8.95 -7.01 -8.47
CA GLY A 11 -9.70 -8.23 -8.76
C GLY A 11 -9.22 -9.47 -8.00
N SER A 12 -9.60 -9.58 -6.73
CA SER A 12 -9.47 -10.85 -6.01
C SER A 12 -10.80 -11.59 -6.10
N LYS A 13 -10.83 -12.75 -6.78
CA LYS A 13 -11.97 -13.67 -6.73
C LYS A 13 -11.97 -14.35 -5.36
N PRO A 14 -13.10 -14.43 -4.65
CA PRO A 14 -13.18 -15.26 -3.46
C PRO A 14 -13.21 -16.73 -3.90
N VAL A 15 -12.22 -17.51 -3.49
CA VAL A 15 -12.32 -18.97 -3.46
C VAL A 15 -12.15 -19.38 -2.00
N GLN A 16 -13.26 -19.73 -1.35
CA GLN A 16 -13.44 -20.97 -0.57
C GLN A 16 -14.66 -20.82 0.35
N ASP A 17 -15.63 -21.70 0.11
CA ASP A 17 -16.68 -22.06 1.05
C ASP A 17 -16.20 -23.36 1.73
N VAL A 18 -15.61 -23.27 2.93
CA VAL A 18 -15.36 -24.43 3.80
C VAL A 18 -15.44 -23.99 5.28
N SER A 19 -16.54 -24.41 5.90
CA SER A 19 -16.73 -24.88 7.28
C SER A 19 -15.94 -24.22 8.41
N ILE A 20 -16.68 -23.45 9.22
CA ILE A 20 -16.23 -22.80 10.46
C ILE A 20 -15.92 -23.88 11.52
N SER A 21 -14.67 -23.94 11.97
CA SER A 21 -14.31 -24.43 13.30
C SER A 21 -13.31 -23.47 13.92
N GLN A 22 -13.69 -22.92 15.07
CA GLN A 22 -12.88 -22.00 15.86
C GLN A 22 -11.61 -22.71 16.34
N THR A 23 -10.48 -22.36 15.74
CA THR A 23 -9.16 -22.46 16.36
C THR A 23 -8.50 -21.10 16.24
N VAL A 24 -8.05 -20.59 17.38
CA VAL A 24 -7.32 -19.34 17.57
C VAL A 24 -6.21 -19.21 16.52
N GLN A 25 -6.51 -18.49 15.43
CA GLN A 25 -5.50 -17.97 14.53
C GLN A 25 -5.34 -16.51 14.92
N THR A 26 -4.23 -16.22 15.60
CA THR A 26 -3.53 -14.94 15.43
C THR A 26 -3.74 -14.51 13.99
N VAL A 27 -4.52 -13.44 13.80
CA VAL A 27 -4.68 -12.79 12.52
C VAL A 27 -3.27 -12.43 12.07
N ALA A 28 -2.66 -13.31 11.28
CA ALA A 28 -1.47 -13.02 10.52
C ALA A 28 -1.89 -11.83 9.69
N SER A 29 -1.47 -10.68 10.20
CA SER A 29 -1.91 -9.39 9.75
C SER A 29 -1.65 -9.33 8.25
N ASP A 30 -2.65 -8.95 7.46
CA ASP A 30 -2.63 -8.64 6.01
C ASP A 30 -1.58 -7.56 5.62
N ASP A 31 -0.64 -7.29 6.53
CA ASP A 31 0.20 -6.12 6.69
C ASP A 31 1.61 -6.31 6.11
N GLU A 32 1.97 -7.54 5.75
CA GLU A 32 3.30 -7.90 5.25
C GLU A 32 3.35 -8.38 3.80
N TYR A 33 2.22 -8.38 3.08
CA TYR A 33 2.24 -8.76 1.68
C TYR A 33 3.00 -7.73 0.83
N SER A 34 4.05 -8.22 0.15
CA SER A 34 4.77 -7.51 -0.91
C SER A 34 3.82 -7.16 -2.04
N LEU A 35 4.07 -6.04 -2.71
CA LEU A 35 3.27 -5.63 -3.87
C LEU A 35 3.46 -6.58 -5.05
N THR A 36 2.37 -6.85 -5.79
CA THR A 36 2.48 -7.44 -7.13
C THR A 36 3.17 -6.46 -8.08
N LYS A 37 3.76 -6.95 -9.18
CA LYS A 37 4.41 -6.10 -10.19
C LYS A 37 3.56 -4.90 -10.63
N LYS A 38 2.28 -5.12 -10.93
CA LYS A 38 1.33 -4.05 -11.33
C LYS A 38 1.11 -3.03 -10.20
N GLN A 39 1.04 -3.49 -8.95
CA GLN A 39 0.89 -2.62 -7.79
C GLN A 39 2.16 -1.81 -7.53
N THR A 40 3.35 -2.39 -7.70
CA THR A 40 4.63 -1.69 -7.60
C THR A 40 4.75 -0.62 -8.68
N GLU A 41 4.46 -0.94 -9.93
CA GLU A 41 4.43 0.02 -11.05
C GLU A 41 3.48 1.20 -10.75
N TYR A 42 2.32 0.89 -10.20
CA TYR A 42 1.36 1.93 -9.82
C TYR A 42 1.86 2.78 -8.64
N ALA A 43 2.46 2.17 -7.61
CA ALA A 43 3.06 2.89 -6.49
C ALA A 43 4.16 3.85 -6.97
N LEU A 44 5.05 3.39 -7.84
CA LEU A 44 6.10 4.21 -8.44
C LEU A 44 5.53 5.38 -9.24
N LYS A 45 4.45 5.17 -10.01
CA LYS A 45 3.75 6.25 -10.72
C LYS A 45 3.16 7.29 -9.76
N LEU A 46 2.68 6.88 -8.58
CA LEU A 46 2.19 7.82 -7.56
C LEU A 46 3.33 8.60 -6.92
N ILE A 47 4.45 7.95 -6.60
CA ILE A 47 5.63 8.60 -6.04
C ILE A 47 6.24 9.57 -7.04
N LYS A 48 6.27 9.24 -8.33
CA LYS A 48 6.73 10.13 -9.40
C LYS A 48 5.98 11.48 -9.41
N ARG A 49 4.71 11.50 -9.02
CA ARG A 49 3.94 12.76 -8.92
C ARG A 49 4.32 13.63 -7.72
N LEU A 50 5.13 13.10 -6.82
CA LEU A 50 5.68 13.78 -5.65
C LEU A 50 7.12 14.27 -5.89
N GLU A 51 7.66 14.06 -7.11
CA GLU A 51 8.98 14.55 -7.50
C GLU A 51 9.11 16.04 -7.17
N GLY A 52 10.23 16.40 -6.54
CA GLY A 52 10.49 17.75 -6.00
C GLY A 52 10.13 17.95 -4.54
N GLU A 53 9.28 17.10 -3.95
CA GLU A 53 9.00 17.12 -2.49
C GLU A 53 9.45 15.85 -1.79
N TYR A 54 9.22 14.69 -2.41
CA TYR A 54 9.56 13.39 -1.86
C TYR A 54 10.10 12.44 -2.92
N GLU A 55 11.01 11.59 -2.50
CA GLU A 55 11.60 10.50 -3.29
C GLU A 55 11.50 9.17 -2.55
N LEU A 56 11.52 8.07 -3.31
CA LEU A 56 11.55 6.72 -2.73
C LEU A 56 12.91 6.48 -2.09
N ALA A 57 12.91 6.00 -0.85
CA ALA A 57 14.13 5.78 -0.05
C ALA A 57 14.46 4.29 0.17
N VAL A 58 13.59 3.39 -0.29
CA VAL A 58 13.74 1.93 -0.21
C VAL A 58 13.72 1.32 -1.61
N ASP A 59 14.15 0.06 -1.75
CA ASP A 59 13.96 -0.65 -3.01
C ASP A 59 12.45 -0.81 -3.32
N PRO A 60 12.00 -0.67 -4.58
CA PRO A 60 10.60 -0.84 -4.94
C PRO A 60 10.00 -2.21 -4.53
N SER A 61 10.83 -3.25 -4.41
CA SER A 61 10.41 -4.59 -3.95
C SER A 61 10.08 -4.64 -2.45
N GLU A 62 10.58 -3.70 -1.66
CA GLU A 62 10.29 -3.58 -0.22
C GLU A 62 8.97 -2.87 0.06
N LEU A 63 8.33 -2.28 -0.96
CA LEU A 63 7.03 -1.66 -0.81
C LEU A 63 5.98 -2.69 -0.41
N LYS A 64 5.19 -2.33 0.60
CA LYS A 64 4.08 -3.15 1.10
C LYS A 64 2.75 -2.56 0.67
N VAL A 65 1.70 -3.40 0.68
CA VAL A 65 0.31 -2.98 0.38
C VAL A 65 -0.12 -1.76 1.20
N LYS A 66 0.30 -1.68 2.47
CA LYS A 66 0.04 -0.55 3.35
C LYS A 66 0.62 0.77 2.83
N ASP A 67 1.77 0.75 2.19
CA ASP A 67 2.43 1.96 1.71
C ASP A 67 1.78 2.44 0.41
N LEU A 68 1.42 1.50 -0.48
CA LEU A 68 0.56 1.80 -1.63
C LEU A 68 -0.77 2.43 -1.18
N ASN A 69 -1.41 1.89 -0.15
CA ASN A 69 -2.67 2.45 0.36
C ASN A 69 -2.51 3.90 0.85
N ARG A 70 -1.39 4.22 1.51
CA ARG A 70 -1.06 5.59 1.95
C ARG A 70 -0.80 6.53 0.76
N LEU A 71 -0.12 6.04 -0.28
CA LEU A 71 0.10 6.79 -1.52
C LEU A 71 -1.20 7.08 -2.26
N ILE A 72 -2.11 6.10 -2.35
CA ILE A 72 -3.45 6.27 -2.95
C ILE A 72 -4.26 7.30 -2.16
N ALA A 73 -4.25 7.20 -0.82
CA ALA A 73 -4.96 8.14 0.04
C ALA A 73 -4.44 9.58 -0.13
N HIS A 74 -3.12 9.77 -0.22
CA HIS A 74 -2.55 11.08 -0.55
C HIS A 74 -3.01 11.55 -1.94
N ASN A 75 -2.86 10.72 -2.97
CA ASN A 75 -3.18 11.11 -4.34
C ASN A 75 -4.66 11.51 -4.50
N ARG A 76 -5.58 10.82 -3.81
CA ARG A 76 -7.03 11.04 -3.87
C ARG A 76 -7.52 12.18 -2.97
N PHE A 77 -7.03 12.27 -1.73
CA PHE A 77 -7.56 13.20 -0.72
C PHE A 77 -6.58 14.30 -0.33
N LYS A 78 -5.40 14.35 -0.95
CA LYS A 78 -4.31 15.29 -0.62
C LYS A 78 -3.90 15.26 0.85
N ASN A 79 -4.05 14.11 1.51
CA ASN A 79 -3.71 13.95 2.93
C ASN A 79 -2.19 13.94 3.14
N LYS A 80 -1.61 15.10 3.46
CA LYS A 80 -0.16 15.25 3.69
C LYS A 80 0.36 14.39 4.86
N GLY A 81 -0.49 14.07 5.83
CA GLY A 81 -0.13 13.23 6.99
C GLY A 81 0.29 11.82 6.59
N THR A 82 -0.23 11.28 5.47
CA THR A 82 0.21 9.96 5.01
C THR A 82 1.62 9.98 4.44
N LEU A 83 2.04 11.06 3.77
CA LEU A 83 3.42 11.23 3.31
C LEU A 83 4.40 11.38 4.48
N VAL A 84 4.03 12.15 5.51
CA VAL A 84 4.83 12.26 6.73
C VAL A 84 5.01 10.90 7.41
N ASN A 85 3.95 10.08 7.45
CA ASN A 85 4.04 8.72 7.99
C ASN A 85 4.96 7.81 7.17
N LEU A 86 4.89 7.90 5.84
CA LEU A 86 5.80 7.16 4.96
C LEU A 86 7.25 7.61 5.15
N ALA A 87 7.48 8.91 5.34
CA ALA A 87 8.80 9.45 5.59
C ALA A 87 9.38 9.03 6.94
N LYS A 88 8.56 9.07 8.01
CA LYS A 88 8.96 8.58 9.35
C LYS A 88 9.32 7.10 9.37
N LYS A 89 8.72 6.30 8.48
CA LYS A 89 9.03 4.88 8.30
C LYS A 89 10.23 4.60 7.40
N GLY A 90 10.84 5.64 6.82
CA GLY A 90 11.96 5.50 5.90
C GLY A 90 11.57 5.04 4.49
N VAL A 91 10.28 4.91 4.16
CA VAL A 91 9.83 4.51 2.82
C VAL A 91 10.04 5.67 1.83
N LEU A 92 9.76 6.90 2.27
CA LEU A 92 10.02 8.11 1.52
C LEU A 92 11.09 8.95 2.21
N ARG A 93 11.84 9.73 1.43
CA ARG A 93 12.71 10.80 1.91
C ARG A 93 12.24 12.12 1.32
N LYS A 94 12.41 13.23 2.04
CA LYS A 94 12.19 14.56 1.43
C LYS A 94 13.25 14.80 0.38
N ALA A 95 12.85 15.18 -0.82
CA ALA A 95 13.78 15.64 -1.84
C ALA A 95 14.49 16.90 -1.31
N GLN A 96 15.80 16.98 -1.53
CA GLN A 96 16.60 18.17 -1.19
C GLN A 96 16.53 19.22 -2.29
#